data_AF-A0A8C0Z925-F1
#
_entry.id   AF-A0A8C0Z925-F1
#
_cell.length_a   1.000
_cell.length_b   1.000
_cell.length_c   1.000
_cell.angle_alpha   90.00
_cell.angle_beta   90.00
_cell.angle_gamma   90.00
#
_symmetry.space_group_name_H-M   'P 1'
#
loop_
_entity.id
_entity.type
_entity.pdbx_description
1 polymer ?
#
loop_
_entity_poly.entity_id
_entity_poly.type
_entity_poly.pdbx_seq_one_letter_code
_entity_poly.pdbx_strand_id
1 'polypeptide(L)'
;MSCGYFQHEGVTFPGLLYSPRGLEAAREFPVEDDDVFNVTYQKSGTVWMLEILSLIRQDGDPQWCRSVPNWERGPWLETLLGLRRARSNARPRIISSHLPVQLFPRAFFSSRAKVIYTVRDPKDVLVSLFHFSRIFRPYKDPGSLEEFMEKFLEGDGAGPGVW
;
A
#
# COMPACT_ATOMS: atom_id res chain seq x y z
N MET A 1 -10.03 3.84 -24.04
CA MET A 1 -10.56 3.96 -22.66
C MET A 1 -9.51 4.66 -21.83
N SER A 2 -9.71 5.93 -21.46
CA SER A 2 -8.78 6.63 -20.55
C SER A 2 -8.96 6.05 -19.15
N CYS A 3 -8.06 5.17 -18.72
CA CYS A 3 -8.12 4.62 -17.37
C CYS A 3 -7.57 5.67 -16.39
N GLY A 4 -8.43 6.60 -15.98
CA GLY A 4 -8.15 7.64 -14.98
C GLY A 4 -8.24 7.13 -13.54
N TYR A 5 -8.34 8.05 -12.59
CA TYR A 5 -8.66 7.73 -11.20
C TYR A 5 -10.17 7.44 -11.05
N PHE A 6 -10.55 6.67 -10.04
CA PHE A 6 -11.95 6.42 -9.68
C PHE A 6 -12.17 6.61 -8.18
N GLN A 7 -13.40 6.94 -7.79
CA GLN A 7 -13.82 7.04 -6.40
C GLN A 7 -14.36 5.70 -5.89
N HIS A 8 -14.01 5.32 -4.67
CA HIS A 8 -14.56 4.16 -3.97
C HIS A 8 -14.68 4.47 -2.47
N GLU A 9 -15.91 4.51 -1.96
CA GLU A 9 -16.22 4.85 -0.55
C GLU A 9 -15.51 6.13 -0.06
N GLY A 10 -15.50 7.18 -0.90
CA GLY A 10 -14.91 8.48 -0.57
C GLY A 10 -13.38 8.56 -0.76
N VAL A 11 -12.77 7.55 -1.39
CA VAL A 11 -11.32 7.50 -1.61
C VAL A 11 -10.99 7.42 -3.10
N THR A 12 -10.04 8.26 -3.54
CA THR A 12 -9.55 8.33 -4.91
C THR A 12 -8.49 7.25 -5.20
N PHE A 13 -8.72 6.36 -6.16
CA PHE A 13 -7.77 5.30 -6.55
C PHE A 13 -7.31 5.42 -8.01
N PRO A 14 -6.01 5.24 -8.32
CA PRO A 14 -5.52 5.07 -9.69
C PRO A 14 -6.12 3.82 -10.37
N GLY A 15 -6.94 3.99 -11.41
CA GLY A 15 -7.62 2.88 -12.09
C GLY A 15 -6.68 1.89 -12.80
N LEU A 16 -5.44 2.31 -13.09
CA LEU A 16 -4.42 1.43 -13.67
C LEU A 16 -3.86 0.40 -12.67
N LEU A 17 -4.04 0.63 -11.36
CA LEU A 17 -3.52 -0.24 -10.31
C LEU A 17 -4.64 -0.97 -9.55
N TYR A 18 -5.77 -0.31 -9.41
CA TYR A 18 -6.86 -0.74 -8.55
C TYR A 18 -8.13 -0.92 -9.37
N SER A 19 -9.02 -1.76 -8.85
CA SER A 19 -10.37 -1.90 -9.38
C SER A 19 -11.33 -2.05 -8.20
N PRO A 20 -12.61 -1.63 -8.33
CA PRO A 20 -13.60 -1.85 -7.28
C PRO A 20 -13.68 -3.31 -6.83
N ARG A 21 -13.59 -4.24 -7.79
CA ARG A 21 -13.53 -5.69 -7.50
C ARG A 21 -12.31 -6.08 -6.68
N GLY A 22 -11.14 -5.51 -6.98
CA GLY A 22 -9.90 -5.76 -6.22
C GLY A 22 -9.98 -5.23 -4.79
N LEU A 23 -10.57 -4.04 -4.61
CA LEU A 23 -10.78 -3.43 -3.29
C LEU A 23 -11.75 -4.26 -2.45
N GLU A 24 -12.88 -4.71 -3.02
CA GLU A 24 -13.82 -5.56 -2.28
C GLU A 24 -13.20 -6.92 -1.93
N ALA A 25 -12.43 -7.51 -2.86
CA ALA A 25 -11.75 -8.78 -2.59
C ALA A 25 -10.63 -8.63 -1.53
N ALA A 26 -10.05 -7.44 -1.36
CA ALA A 26 -9.13 -7.14 -0.28
C ALA A 26 -9.87 -7.03 1.07
N ARG A 27 -11.06 -6.44 1.11
CA ARG A 27 -11.90 -6.38 2.33
C ARG A 27 -12.31 -7.75 2.85
N GLU A 28 -12.55 -8.68 1.92
CA GLU A 28 -12.89 -10.08 2.20
C GLU A 28 -11.65 -11.00 2.26
N PHE A 29 -10.46 -10.43 2.45
CA PHE A 29 -9.24 -11.24 2.57
C PHE A 29 -9.27 -12.11 3.84
N PRO A 30 -9.00 -13.43 3.73
CA PRO A 30 -8.92 -14.32 4.89
C PRO A 30 -7.64 -14.03 5.67
N VAL A 31 -7.78 -13.23 6.72
CA VAL A 31 -6.70 -12.89 7.65
C VAL A 31 -6.40 -14.08 8.57
N GLU A 32 -5.12 -14.37 8.76
CA GLU A 32 -4.63 -15.40 9.66
C GLU A 32 -4.02 -14.77 10.91
N ASP A 33 -4.10 -15.45 12.05
CA ASP A 33 -3.64 -14.91 13.34
C ASP A 33 -2.13 -14.58 13.41
N ASP A 34 -1.32 -15.16 12.52
CA ASP A 34 0.13 -14.93 12.42
C ASP A 34 0.51 -13.97 11.29
N ASP A 35 -0.46 -13.33 10.63
CA ASP A 35 -0.19 -12.30 9.64
C ASP A 35 0.42 -11.05 10.27
N VAL A 36 1.32 -10.42 9.50
CA VAL A 36 1.90 -9.11 9.82
C VAL A 36 1.60 -8.14 8.67
N PHE A 37 0.80 -7.14 8.95
CA PHE A 37 0.46 -6.06 8.03
C PHE A 37 1.40 -4.87 8.19
N ASN A 38 2.12 -4.53 7.12
CA ASN A 38 2.89 -3.29 6.97
C ASN A 38 1.97 -2.22 6.37
N VAL A 39 1.38 -1.39 7.22
CA VAL A 39 0.39 -0.38 6.81
C VAL A 39 1.03 0.99 6.83
N THR A 40 0.83 1.76 5.76
CA THR A 40 1.41 3.09 5.64
C THR A 40 0.52 3.97 4.79
N TYR A 41 0.51 5.28 5.05
CA TYR A 41 0.22 6.19 3.95
C TYR A 41 1.33 6.12 2.92
N GLN A 42 0.99 6.26 1.64
CA GLN A 42 1.97 6.17 0.57
C GLN A 42 3.18 7.07 0.82
N LYS A 43 4.37 6.60 0.47
CA LYS A 43 5.65 7.33 0.62
C LYS A 43 6.11 7.58 2.06
N SER A 44 5.43 7.00 3.04
CA SER A 44 5.83 7.04 4.47
C SER A 44 6.90 6.00 4.86
N GLY A 45 7.57 5.38 3.89
CA GLY A 45 8.64 4.40 4.17
C GLY A 45 8.23 2.93 4.12
N THR A 46 7.14 2.59 3.40
CA THR A 46 6.63 1.21 3.24
C THR A 46 7.72 0.21 2.83
N VAL A 47 8.55 0.57 1.85
CA VAL A 47 9.63 -0.29 1.35
C VAL A 47 10.71 -0.50 2.42
N TRP A 48 11.05 0.54 3.17
CA TRP A 48 12.04 0.44 4.23
C TRP A 48 11.56 -0.48 5.36
N MET A 49 10.32 -0.30 5.82
CA MET A 49 9.72 -1.18 6.82
C MET A 49 9.61 -2.62 6.31
N LEU A 50 9.26 -2.82 5.04
CA LEU A 50 9.19 -4.15 4.44
C LEU A 50 10.55 -4.86 4.42
N GLU A 51 11.65 -4.15 4.14
CA GLU A 51 13.00 -4.74 4.24
C GLU A 51 13.33 -5.14 5.68
N ILE A 52 13.05 -4.28 6.66
CA ILE A 52 13.26 -4.58 8.09
C ILE A 52 12.48 -5.84 8.49
N LEU A 53 11.20 -5.91 8.16
CA LEU A 53 10.35 -7.06 8.48
C LEU A 53 10.81 -8.34 7.77
N SER A 54 11.28 -8.22 6.53
CA SER A 54 11.79 -9.37 5.78
C SER A 54 13.06 -9.94 6.42
N LEU A 55 13.96 -9.08 6.91
CA LEU A 55 15.15 -9.51 7.63
C LEU A 55 14.81 -10.11 8.99
N ILE A 56 13.88 -9.50 9.74
CA ILE A 56 13.40 -10.06 11.02
C ILE A 56 12.82 -11.47 10.81
N ARG A 57 11.99 -11.67 9.77
CA ARG A 57 11.39 -12.98 9.45
C ARG A 57 12.41 -14.05 9.11
N GLN A 58 13.59 -13.66 8.61
CA GLN A 58 14.66 -14.56 8.20
C GLN A 58 15.83 -14.58 9.20
N ASP A 59 15.60 -14.15 10.45
CA ASP A 59 16.64 -14.11 11.50
C ASP A 59 17.91 -13.35 11.07
N GLY A 60 17.73 -12.29 10.25
CA GLY A 60 18.80 -11.46 9.72
C GLY A 60 19.43 -11.94 8.41
N ASP A 61 19.04 -13.10 7.87
CA ASP A 61 19.56 -13.60 6.60
C ASP A 61 19.04 -12.77 5.39
N PRO A 62 19.94 -12.10 4.63
CA PRO A 62 19.54 -11.27 3.51
C PRO A 62 19.21 -12.06 2.22
N GLN A 63 19.39 -13.39 2.19
CA GLN A 63 19.19 -14.18 0.96
C GLN A 63 17.82 -13.96 0.35
N TRP A 64 16.75 -13.95 1.16
CA TRP A 64 15.39 -13.73 0.67
C TRP A 64 15.21 -12.32 0.09
N CYS A 65 15.75 -11.30 0.74
CA CYS A 65 15.66 -9.91 0.28
C CYS A 65 16.41 -9.67 -1.03
N ARG A 66 17.51 -10.40 -1.25
CA ARG A 66 18.34 -10.32 -2.46
C ARG A 66 17.80 -11.12 -3.64
N SER A 67 17.04 -12.19 -3.39
CA SER A 67 16.56 -13.12 -4.43
C SER A 67 15.10 -12.89 -4.82
N VAL A 68 14.28 -12.33 -3.93
CA VAL A 68 12.84 -12.14 -4.16
C VAL A 68 12.51 -10.65 -4.10
N PRO A 69 11.84 -10.09 -5.10
CA PRO A 69 11.48 -8.68 -5.11
C PRO A 69 10.48 -8.35 -3.98
N ASN A 70 10.52 -7.12 -3.50
CA ASN A 70 9.76 -6.70 -2.33
C ASN A 70 8.24 -6.91 -2.48
N TRP A 71 7.66 -6.67 -3.65
CA TRP A 71 6.23 -6.85 -3.92
C TRP A 71 5.79 -8.32 -3.90
N GLU A 72 6.71 -9.28 -3.96
CA GLU A 72 6.41 -10.70 -3.74
C GLU A 72 6.57 -11.10 -2.27
N ARG A 73 7.51 -10.47 -1.54
CA ARG A 73 7.70 -10.71 -0.11
C ARG A 73 6.60 -10.11 0.77
N GLY A 74 6.23 -8.86 0.48
CA GLY A 74 5.19 -8.10 1.17
C GLY A 74 4.21 -7.48 0.18
N PRO A 75 3.37 -8.29 -0.48
CA PRO A 75 2.47 -7.83 -1.54
C PRO A 75 1.46 -6.78 -1.04
N TRP A 76 1.13 -5.81 -1.91
CA TRP A 76 0.07 -4.83 -1.65
C TRP A 76 -1.30 -5.45 -1.85
N LEU A 77 -2.03 -5.64 -0.74
CA LEU A 77 -3.27 -6.41 -0.70
C LEU A 77 -4.34 -5.89 -1.68
N GLU A 78 -4.47 -4.57 -1.79
CA GLU A 78 -5.45 -3.87 -2.62
C GLU A 78 -5.23 -4.03 -4.14
N THR A 79 -4.10 -4.60 -4.57
CA THR A 79 -3.83 -4.88 -5.99
C THR A 79 -4.23 -6.31 -6.35
N LEU A 80 -4.70 -6.55 -7.58
CA LEU A 80 -5.09 -7.91 -8.01
C LEU A 80 -3.92 -8.91 -8.00
N LEU A 81 -2.69 -8.44 -8.27
CA LEU A 81 -1.49 -9.28 -8.16
C LEU A 81 -1.13 -9.53 -6.70
N GLY A 82 -1.14 -8.47 -5.88
CA GLY A 82 -0.80 -8.58 -4.47
C GLY A 82 -1.78 -9.44 -3.68
N LEU A 83 -3.09 -9.34 -3.94
CA LEU A 83 -4.09 -10.23 -3.36
C LEU A 83 -3.79 -11.71 -3.64
N ARG A 84 -3.44 -12.04 -4.89
CA ARG A 84 -3.07 -13.41 -5.28
C ARG A 84 -1.80 -13.87 -4.57
N ARG A 85 -0.77 -13.02 -4.51
CA ARG A 85 0.50 -13.32 -3.82
C ARG A 85 0.30 -13.50 -2.32
N ALA A 86 -0.47 -12.62 -1.68
CA ALA A 86 -0.76 -12.70 -0.25
C ALA A 86 -1.43 -14.03 0.12
N ARG A 87 -2.30 -14.58 -0.74
CA ARG A 87 -2.92 -15.90 -0.52
C ARG A 87 -1.93 -17.07 -0.67
N SER A 88 -0.92 -16.94 -1.52
CA SER A 88 0.04 -18.01 -1.82
C SER A 88 1.31 -17.99 -0.96
N ASN A 89 1.60 -16.89 -0.26
CA ASN A 89 2.83 -16.74 0.50
C ASN A 89 2.86 -17.67 1.72
N ALA A 90 4.06 -18.20 2.00
CA ALA A 90 4.28 -19.04 3.18
C ALA A 90 4.13 -18.24 4.47
N ARG A 91 3.55 -18.88 5.48
CA ARG A 91 3.35 -18.33 6.83
C ARG A 91 4.68 -18.20 7.60
N PRO A 92 4.83 -17.21 8.50
CA PRO A 92 3.93 -16.07 8.69
C PRO A 92 4.00 -15.13 7.48
N ARG A 93 2.86 -14.57 7.07
CA ARG A 93 2.77 -13.70 5.88
C ARG A 93 3.07 -12.26 6.25
N ILE A 94 3.93 -11.60 5.48
CA ILE A 94 4.08 -10.15 5.50
C ILE A 94 3.18 -9.60 4.38
N ILE A 95 2.31 -8.64 4.68
CA ILE A 95 1.35 -8.08 3.73
C ILE A 95 1.43 -6.56 3.82
N SER A 96 1.52 -5.86 2.69
CA SER A 96 1.53 -4.39 2.68
C SER A 96 0.15 -3.85 2.35
N SER A 97 -0.19 -2.68 2.90
CA SER A 97 -1.41 -1.96 2.47
C SER A 97 -1.32 -0.45 2.68
N HIS A 98 -1.98 0.28 1.78
CA HIS A 98 -2.29 1.70 1.87
C HIS A 98 -3.77 1.99 2.12
N LEU A 99 -4.58 0.95 2.35
CA LEU A 99 -6.02 1.11 2.52
C LEU A 99 -6.35 1.83 3.82
N PRO A 100 -7.26 2.81 3.79
CA PRO A 100 -7.80 3.42 4.99
C PRO A 100 -8.61 2.41 5.80
N VAL A 101 -8.74 2.66 7.11
CA VAL A 101 -9.30 1.70 8.07
C VAL A 101 -10.68 1.16 7.67
N GLN A 102 -11.52 1.99 7.05
CA GLN A 102 -12.86 1.61 6.57
C GLN A 102 -12.85 0.65 5.37
N LEU A 103 -11.73 0.57 4.65
CA LEU A 103 -11.49 -0.33 3.53
C LEU A 103 -10.58 -1.52 3.89
N PHE A 104 -10.10 -1.60 5.13
CA PHE A 104 -9.19 -2.66 5.58
C PHE A 104 -9.93 -4.02 5.72
N PRO A 105 -9.23 -5.17 5.67
CA PRO A 105 -9.87 -6.50 5.77
C PRO A 105 -10.75 -6.64 7.01
N ARG A 106 -12.02 -7.01 6.83
CA ARG A 106 -12.98 -7.10 7.95
C ARG A 106 -12.53 -8.14 8.99
N ALA A 107 -11.99 -9.25 8.51
CA ALA A 107 -11.50 -10.34 9.35
C ALA A 107 -10.32 -9.93 10.26
N PHE A 108 -9.59 -8.86 9.92
CA PHE A 108 -8.50 -8.35 10.76
C PHE A 108 -8.99 -7.99 12.16
N PHE A 109 -10.12 -7.30 12.27
CA PHE A 109 -10.65 -6.77 13.53
C PHE A 109 -11.10 -7.84 14.52
N SER A 110 -11.24 -9.09 14.08
CA SER A 110 -11.54 -10.26 14.91
C SER A 110 -10.37 -11.23 15.06
N SER A 111 -9.21 -10.93 14.45
CA SER A 111 -8.03 -11.79 14.43
C SER A 111 -6.98 -11.39 15.47
N ARG A 112 -5.92 -12.18 15.61
CA ARG A 112 -4.69 -11.85 16.36
C ARG A 112 -3.56 -11.32 15.48
N ALA A 113 -3.82 -11.11 14.19
CA ALA A 113 -2.85 -10.54 13.26
C ALA A 113 -2.35 -9.18 13.77
N LYS A 114 -1.14 -8.82 13.36
CA LYS A 114 -0.49 -7.58 13.81
C LYS A 114 -0.45 -6.56 12.68
N VAL A 115 -0.62 -5.29 13.03
CA VAL A 115 -0.35 -4.16 12.14
C VAL A 115 0.86 -3.40 12.68
N ILE A 116 1.79 -3.08 11.78
CA ILE A 116 2.85 -2.11 11.99
C ILE A 116 2.51 -0.92 11.09
N TYR A 117 2.08 0.17 11.72
CA TYR A 117 1.72 1.39 11.02
C TYR A 117 2.89 2.38 11.02
N THR A 118 3.43 2.71 9.84
CA THR A 118 4.53 3.69 9.73
C THR A 118 3.99 5.07 9.32
N VAL A 119 4.27 6.07 10.14
CA VAL A 119 3.99 7.49 9.88
C VAL A 119 5.27 8.22 9.49
N ARG A 120 5.12 9.28 8.69
CA ARG A 120 6.19 10.19 8.28
C ARG A 120 5.65 11.63 8.28
N ASP A 121 6.52 12.62 8.48
CA ASP A 121 6.13 14.03 8.38
C ASP A 121 5.40 14.27 7.04
N PRO A 122 4.17 14.83 7.06
CA PRO A 122 3.38 15.02 5.84
C PRO A 122 4.08 15.93 4.83
N LYS A 123 4.95 16.85 5.26
CA LYS A 123 5.76 17.69 4.36
C LYS A 123 6.74 16.84 3.56
N ASP A 124 7.40 15.88 4.20
CA ASP A 124 8.34 14.96 3.53
C ASP A 124 7.60 13.98 2.61
N VAL A 125 6.43 13.52 3.03
CA VAL A 125 5.55 12.66 2.24
C VAL A 125 5.15 13.37 0.96
N LEU A 126 4.69 14.63 1.04
CA LEU A 126 4.29 15.44 -0.10
C LEU A 126 5.42 15.54 -1.12
N VAL A 127 6.62 15.94 -0.70
CA VAL A 127 7.78 16.06 -1.59
C VAL A 127 8.14 14.70 -2.21
N SER A 128 8.13 13.63 -1.41
CA SER A 128 8.41 12.28 -1.91
C SER A 128 7.38 11.77 -2.92
N LEU A 129 6.09 12.08 -2.69
CA LEU A 129 5.01 11.71 -3.59
C LEU A 129 5.06 12.52 -4.88
N PHE A 130 5.30 13.83 -4.81
CA PHE A 130 5.48 14.70 -5.97
C PHE A 130 6.53 14.14 -6.93
N HIS A 131 7.74 13.88 -6.46
CA HIS A 131 8.80 13.32 -7.30
C HIS A 131 8.48 11.92 -7.81
N PHE A 132 7.83 11.08 -7.00
CA PHE A 132 7.44 9.74 -7.40
C PHE A 132 6.37 9.75 -8.50
N SER A 133 5.39 10.63 -8.42
CA SER A 133 4.33 10.79 -9.43
C SER A 133 4.88 11.12 -10.83
N ARG A 134 6.02 11.83 -10.90
CA ARG A 134 6.68 12.15 -12.19
C ARG A 134 7.31 10.94 -12.88
N ILE A 135 7.67 9.89 -12.13
CA ILE A 135 8.36 8.72 -12.67
C ILE A 135 7.46 7.47 -12.71
N PHE A 136 6.39 7.46 -11.90
CA PHE A 136 5.50 6.32 -11.78
C PHE A 136 4.29 6.46 -12.71
N ARG A 137 4.40 5.84 -13.90
CA ARG A 137 3.42 5.93 -14.99
C ARG A 137 1.94 5.75 -14.61
N PRO A 138 1.56 4.92 -13.62
CA PRO A 138 0.16 4.82 -13.23
C PRO A 138 -0.43 6.10 -12.62
N TYR A 139 0.41 7.04 -12.19
CA TYR A 139 -0.04 8.32 -11.64
C TYR A 139 -0.13 9.37 -12.75
N LYS A 140 -1.04 10.33 -12.55
CA LYS A 140 -1.08 11.53 -13.39
C LYS A 140 0.17 12.37 -13.16
N ASP A 141 0.55 13.14 -14.17
CA ASP A 141 1.56 14.19 -14.01
C ASP A 141 1.15 15.11 -12.85
N PRO A 142 2.02 15.29 -11.84
CA PRO A 142 1.69 16.11 -10.69
C PRO A 142 1.60 17.62 -10.99
N GLY A 143 2.11 18.10 -12.14
CA GLY A 143 2.16 19.53 -12.45
C GLY A 143 3.24 20.26 -11.65
N SER A 144 2.97 21.49 -11.22
CA SER A 144 3.86 22.25 -10.32
C SER A 144 3.80 21.70 -8.90
N LEU A 145 4.80 22.02 -8.08
CA LEU A 145 4.81 21.60 -6.67
C LEU A 145 3.67 22.29 -5.89
N GLU A 146 3.38 23.54 -6.23
CA GLU A 146 2.32 24.35 -5.64
C GLU A 146 0.94 23.75 -5.91
N GLU A 147 0.62 23.43 -7.18
CA GLU A 147 -0.63 22.77 -7.55
C GLU A 147 -0.76 21.38 -6.91
N PHE A 148 0.36 20.65 -6.82
CA PHE A 148 0.39 19.35 -6.18
C PHE A 148 0.13 19.45 -4.67
N MET A 149 0.71 20.47 -4.02
CA MET A 149 0.51 20.73 -2.60
C MET A 149 -0.93 21.08 -2.28
N GLU A 150 -1.59 21.93 -3.08
CA GLU A 150 -3.01 22.26 -2.91
C GLU A 150 -3.87 21.00 -2.96
N LYS A 151 -3.70 20.16 -4.00
CA LYS A 151 -4.41 18.88 -4.12
C LYS A 151 -4.11 17.93 -2.96
N PHE A 152 -2.86 17.89 -2.50
CA PHE A 152 -2.47 17.07 -1.35
C PHE A 152 -3.20 17.48 -0.07
N LEU A 153 -3.31 18.79 0.19
CA LEU A 153 -3.99 19.34 1.37
C LEU A 153 -5.52 19.16 1.30
N GLU A 154 -6.10 19.20 0.11
CA GLU A 154 -7.53 18.90 -0.13
C GLU A 154 -7.87 17.41 0.02
N GLY A 155 -6.86 16.54 0.07
CA GLY A 155 -7.03 15.09 0.04
C GLY A 155 -7.18 14.50 -1.37
N ASP A 156 -7.18 15.31 -2.43
CA ASP A 156 -7.31 14.86 -3.83
C ASP A 156 -5.96 14.45 -4.47
N GLY A 157 -4.91 14.30 -3.65
CA GLY A 157 -3.51 14.15 -4.07
C GLY A 157 -3.15 12.78 -4.64
N ALA A 158 -3.43 12.54 -5.92
CA ALA A 158 -2.71 11.65 -6.87
C ALA A 158 -2.40 10.18 -6.48
N GLY A 159 -2.93 9.66 -5.37
CA GLY A 159 -2.79 8.27 -4.92
C GLY A 159 -3.97 7.85 -4.03
N PRO A 160 -4.12 6.54 -3.71
CA PRO A 160 -5.12 6.06 -2.77
C PRO A 160 -5.00 6.72 -1.40
N GLY A 161 -6.07 7.41 -1.01
CA GLY A 161 -6.37 7.75 0.38
C GLY A 161 -6.15 9.21 0.73
N VAL A 162 -7.24 9.93 0.98
CA VAL A 162 -7.25 10.86 2.10
C VAL A 162 -7.18 10.01 3.37
N TRP A 163 -6.33 10.39 4.32
CA TRP A 163 -6.41 9.97 5.72
C TRP A 163 -6.69 11.19 6.56
#